data_AF-A0A7V8GNF6-F1
#
_entry.id   AF-A0A7V8GNF6-F1
#
_cell.length_a   1.000
_cell.length_b   1.000
_cell.length_c   1.000
_cell.angle_alpha   90.00
_cell.angle_beta   90.00
_cell.angle_gamma   90.00
#
_symmetry.space_group_name_H-M   'P 1'
#
loop_
_entity.id
_entity.type
_entity.pdbx_description
1 polymer ?
#
loop_
_entity_poly.entity_id
_entity_poly.type
_entity_poly.pdbx_seq_one_letter_code
_entity_poly.pdbx_strand_id
1 'polypeptide(L)'
;MTDDRSPETASSPWRQPIVWLVIALVAASVIGGVVMVTVAGRDGPMDAVPDRVQRTGQVQQSDLGPDARAAELDLSAIVRVDREAGVVEALPVTGRFDRAAPLALRLHHPLRAAEDLSLRLQPTDTGWRAEAALDLGHDWLLQLGPDDGGWRLRGRLPRGQLAARADPAVGGESPDDAPDAPAP
;
A
#
# COMPACT_ATOMS: atom_id res chain seq x y z
N MET A 1 51.03 -40.95 -43.25
CA MET A 1 49.66 -40.39 -43.25
C MET A 1 49.27 -40.26 -41.78
N THR A 2 49.73 -39.21 -41.12
CA THR A 2 49.53 -38.99 -39.68
C THR A 2 48.85 -37.63 -39.54
N ASP A 3 47.61 -37.68 -39.06
CA ASP A 3 46.76 -36.54 -38.71
C ASP A 3 47.47 -35.74 -37.60
N ASP A 4 47.91 -34.51 -37.89
CA ASP A 4 48.31 -33.55 -36.86
C ASP A 4 47.16 -32.56 -36.67
N ARG A 5 46.25 -32.88 -35.74
CA ARG A 5 45.28 -31.89 -35.22
C ARG A 5 45.92 -31.24 -34.01
N SER A 6 46.55 -30.10 -34.24
CA SER A 6 46.96 -29.20 -33.16
C SER A 6 45.74 -28.73 -32.35
N PRO A 7 45.80 -28.71 -31.02
CA PRO A 7 44.70 -28.18 -30.20
C PRO A 7 44.65 -26.66 -30.35
N GLU A 8 43.62 -26.14 -31.05
CA GLU A 8 43.30 -24.72 -31.01
C GLU A 8 43.17 -24.28 -29.56
N THR A 9 44.11 -23.44 -29.13
CA THR A 9 44.16 -22.91 -27.77
C THR A 9 42.96 -21.99 -27.62
N ALA A 10 41.89 -22.49 -27.00
CA ALA A 10 40.65 -21.76 -26.77
C ALA A 10 40.95 -20.49 -25.96
N SER A 11 41.08 -19.36 -26.65
CA SER A 11 41.20 -18.06 -26.00
C SER A 11 39.93 -17.82 -25.19
N SER A 12 40.06 -17.79 -23.87
CA SER A 12 38.91 -17.69 -22.96
C SER A 12 38.16 -16.37 -23.23
N PRO A 13 36.88 -16.42 -23.66
CA PRO A 13 36.12 -15.24 -24.08
C PRO A 13 35.93 -14.22 -22.94
N TRP A 14 36.16 -14.64 -21.69
CA TRP A 14 36.01 -13.84 -20.47
C TRP A 14 37.08 -12.75 -20.28
N ARG A 15 38.15 -12.74 -21.07
CA ARG A 15 39.22 -11.73 -21.01
C ARG A 15 39.05 -10.60 -22.03
N GLN A 16 38.03 -10.65 -22.87
CA GLN A 16 37.78 -9.62 -23.86
C GLN A 16 36.95 -8.48 -23.23
N PRO A 17 37.44 -7.22 -23.24
CA PRO A 17 36.73 -6.08 -22.66
C PRO A 17 35.35 -5.84 -23.32
N ILE A 18 35.20 -6.29 -24.57
CA ILE A 18 33.94 -6.24 -25.32
C ILE A 18 32.86 -7.11 -24.66
N VAL A 19 33.21 -8.29 -24.13
CA VAL A 19 32.24 -9.18 -23.46
C VAL A 19 31.70 -8.52 -22.18
N TRP A 20 32.58 -7.85 -21.43
CA TRP A 20 32.17 -7.06 -20.26
C TRP A 20 31.28 -5.87 -20.64
N LEU A 21 31.50 -5.24 -21.79
CA LEU A 21 30.67 -4.14 -22.28
C LEU A 21 29.25 -4.62 -22.64
N VAL A 22 29.14 -5.78 -23.29
CA VAL A 22 27.84 -6.41 -23.60
C VAL A 22 27.12 -6.80 -22.31
N ILE A 23 27.83 -7.38 -21.33
CA ILE A 23 27.24 -7.73 -20.02
C ILE A 23 26.77 -6.47 -19.28
N ALA A 24 27.58 -5.41 -19.28
CA ALA A 24 27.23 -4.14 -18.64
C ALA A 24 25.98 -3.50 -19.28
N LEU A 25 25.86 -3.57 -20.61
CA LEU A 25 24.69 -3.05 -21.32
C LEU A 25 23.42 -3.83 -20.97
N VAL A 26 23.49 -5.16 -20.95
CA VAL A 26 22.35 -6.01 -20.58
C VAL A 26 21.95 -5.78 -19.11
N ALA A 27 22.94 -5.70 -18.22
CA ALA A 27 22.71 -5.40 -16.81
C ALA A 27 22.06 -4.02 -16.60
N ALA A 28 22.51 -3.00 -17.34
CA ALA A 28 21.93 -1.66 -17.28
C ALA A 28 20.45 -1.64 -17.71
N SER A 29 20.07 -2.44 -18.73
CA SER A 29 18.67 -2.58 -19.16
C SER A 29 17.79 -3.18 -18.06
N VAL A 30 18.26 -4.25 -17.40
CA VAL A 30 17.53 -4.90 -16.29
C VAL A 30 17.39 -3.94 -15.11
N ILE A 31 18.47 -3.23 -14.74
CA ILE A 31 18.45 -2.24 -13.66
C ILE A 31 17.48 -1.12 -14.00
N GLY A 32 17.48 -0.60 -15.24
CA GLY A 32 16.54 0.42 -15.68
C GLY A 32 15.08 -0.02 -15.56
N GLY A 33 14.77 -1.26 -15.94
CA GLY A 33 13.43 -1.84 -15.78
C GLY A 33 13.00 -1.96 -14.32
N VAL A 34 13.89 -2.45 -13.45
CA VAL A 34 13.62 -2.56 -12.00
C VAL A 34 13.46 -1.18 -11.35
N VAL A 35 14.29 -0.21 -11.73
CA VAL A 35 14.17 1.18 -11.28
C VAL A 35 12.85 1.79 -11.74
N MET A 36 12.43 1.57 -12.99
CA MET A 36 11.15 2.08 -13.50
C MET A 36 9.96 1.48 -12.74
N VAL A 37 9.95 0.17 -12.48
CA VAL A 37 8.89 -0.50 -11.71
C VAL A 37 8.85 -0.02 -10.25
N THR A 38 10.02 0.17 -9.63
CA THR A 38 10.09 0.67 -8.26
C THR A 38 9.73 2.16 -8.12
N VAL A 39 9.96 2.97 -9.16
CA VAL A 39 9.50 4.37 -9.23
C VAL A 39 8.01 4.43 -9.50
N ALA A 40 7.49 3.66 -10.46
CA ALA A 40 6.05 3.59 -10.74
C ALA A 40 5.21 3.07 -9.56
N GLY A 41 5.79 2.25 -8.68
CA GLY A 41 5.14 1.82 -7.43
C GLY A 41 5.28 2.82 -6.26
N ARG A 42 6.13 3.84 -6.39
CA ARG A 42 6.35 4.89 -5.37
C ARG A 42 5.62 6.20 -5.69
N ASP A 43 5.40 6.48 -6.96
CA ASP A 43 4.54 7.58 -7.40
C ASP A 43 3.08 7.14 -7.23
N GLY A 44 2.53 7.40 -6.04
CA GLY A 44 1.09 7.36 -5.82
C GLY A 44 0.36 8.22 -6.85
N PRO A 45 -0.90 7.89 -7.19
CA PRO A 45 -1.65 8.51 -8.28
C PRO A 45 -1.66 10.03 -8.14
N MET A 46 -0.85 10.69 -8.97
CA MET A 46 -0.91 12.13 -9.16
C MET A 46 -2.31 12.47 -9.70
N ASP A 47 -3.04 13.22 -8.88
CA ASP A 47 -4.27 13.97 -9.17
C ASP A 47 -4.86 13.76 -10.58
N ALA A 48 -5.80 12.82 -10.66
CA ALA A 48 -6.83 12.79 -11.69
C ALA A 48 -8.20 12.72 -10.99
N VAL A 49 -8.67 13.87 -10.50
CA VAL A 49 -10.07 14.10 -10.13
C VAL A 49 -10.53 15.31 -10.95
N PRO A 50 -11.74 15.36 -11.51
CA PRO A 50 -12.65 14.29 -11.94
C PRO A 50 -13.08 14.48 -13.41
N ASP A 51 -13.37 13.41 -14.16
CA ASP A 51 -14.56 13.50 -15.01
C ASP A 51 -15.29 12.17 -15.12
N ARG A 52 -16.60 12.34 -15.11
CA ARG A 52 -17.63 11.34 -14.95
C ARG A 52 -17.79 10.57 -16.25
N VAL A 53 -17.57 9.26 -16.23
CA VAL A 53 -18.25 8.36 -17.18
C VAL A 53 -18.58 7.04 -16.50
N GLN A 54 -19.82 7.01 -15.99
CA GLN A 54 -20.61 5.79 -16.06
C GLN A 54 -20.66 5.34 -17.52
N ARG A 55 -20.11 4.15 -17.83
CA ARG A 55 -20.89 3.06 -18.43
C ARG A 55 -20.02 1.84 -18.70
N THR A 56 -20.46 0.77 -18.08
CA THR A 56 -20.52 -0.58 -18.67
C THR A 56 -19.20 -1.33 -18.80
N GLY A 57 -18.95 -2.14 -17.77
CA GLY A 57 -18.71 -3.57 -17.95
C GLY A 57 -17.36 -3.96 -18.54
N GLN A 58 -16.33 -4.03 -17.70
CA GLN A 58 -15.40 -5.16 -17.71
C GLN A 58 -14.45 -5.07 -16.50
N VAL A 59 -14.77 -5.86 -15.48
CA VAL A 59 -13.79 -6.55 -14.64
C VAL A 59 -12.70 -5.64 -14.05
N GLN A 60 -13.13 -4.76 -13.14
CA GLN A 60 -12.35 -4.47 -11.93
C GLN A 60 -12.17 -5.79 -11.16
N GLN A 61 -11.15 -6.57 -11.47
CA GLN A 61 -10.86 -7.79 -10.71
C GLN A 61 -9.37 -8.04 -10.72
N SER A 62 -8.67 -7.39 -9.79
CA SER A 62 -7.39 -7.93 -9.30
C SER A 62 -7.05 -7.53 -7.87
N ASP A 63 -7.64 -6.47 -7.29
CA ASP A 63 -7.28 -6.06 -5.90
C ASP A 63 -8.46 -5.88 -4.93
N LEU A 64 -9.67 -6.33 -5.29
CA LEU A 64 -10.86 -6.21 -4.43
C LEU A 64 -10.87 -7.17 -3.23
N GLY A 65 -9.96 -8.15 -3.13
CA GLY A 65 -10.02 -9.18 -2.09
C GLY A 65 -10.06 -8.63 -0.65
N PRO A 66 -9.07 -7.82 -0.22
CA PRO A 66 -9.02 -7.30 1.15
C PRO A 66 -9.99 -6.14 1.41
N ASP A 67 -10.23 -5.27 0.42
CA ASP A 67 -11.10 -4.11 0.61
C ASP A 67 -12.59 -4.51 0.57
N ALA A 68 -12.98 -5.46 -0.31
CA ALA A 68 -14.34 -6.00 -0.32
C ALA A 68 -14.61 -6.77 0.97
N ARG A 69 -13.62 -7.50 1.51
CA ARG A 69 -13.77 -8.19 2.80
C ARG A 69 -13.97 -7.21 3.96
N ALA A 70 -13.28 -6.07 3.94
CA ALA A 70 -13.50 -5.00 4.92
C ALA A 70 -14.93 -4.42 4.84
N ALA A 71 -15.43 -4.22 3.61
CA ALA A 71 -16.79 -3.73 3.37
C ALA A 71 -17.87 -4.77 3.76
N GLU A 72 -17.69 -6.05 3.42
CA GLU A 72 -18.57 -7.16 3.84
C GLU A 72 -18.71 -7.26 5.36
N LEU A 73 -17.64 -6.91 6.08
CA LEU A 73 -17.56 -6.96 7.54
C LEU A 73 -17.95 -5.63 8.20
N ASP A 74 -18.33 -4.62 7.41
CA ASP A 74 -18.67 -3.25 7.83
C ASP A 74 -17.62 -2.64 8.77
N LEU A 75 -16.34 -2.90 8.47
CA LEU A 75 -15.23 -2.52 9.34
C LEU A 75 -14.99 -1.02 9.25
N SER A 76 -14.96 -0.34 10.38
CA SER A 76 -14.56 1.06 10.48
C SER A 76 -13.75 1.28 11.74
N ALA A 77 -12.68 2.06 11.67
CA ALA A 77 -11.84 2.37 12.82
C ALA A 77 -11.47 3.85 12.87
N ILE A 78 -11.22 4.37 14.07
CA ILE A 78 -10.63 5.70 14.26
C ILE A 78 -9.21 5.51 14.76
N VAL A 79 -8.26 6.07 14.03
CA VAL A 79 -6.88 6.16 14.48
C VAL A 79 -6.71 7.49 15.19
N ARG A 80 -6.29 7.45 16.46
CA ARG A 80 -5.95 8.58 17.30
C ARG A 80 -4.45 8.59 17.57
N VAL A 81 -3.84 9.76 17.50
CA VAL A 81 -2.43 10.01 17.77
C VAL A 81 -2.34 10.95 18.96
N ASP A 82 -1.66 10.50 20.01
CA ASP A 82 -1.32 11.30 21.17
C ASP A 82 0.14 11.77 21.05
N ARG A 83 0.30 13.08 20.80
CA ARG A 83 1.62 13.69 20.63
C ARG A 83 2.39 13.83 21.95
N GLU A 84 1.69 14.04 23.06
CA GLU A 84 2.32 14.23 24.37
C GLU A 84 2.80 12.90 24.94
N ALA A 85 1.98 11.86 24.82
CA ALA A 85 2.34 10.51 25.22
C ALA A 85 3.25 9.79 24.21
N GLY A 86 3.26 10.24 22.94
CA GLY A 86 3.97 9.54 21.86
C GLY A 86 3.34 8.19 21.53
N VAL A 87 2.01 8.13 21.54
CA VAL A 87 1.24 6.89 21.42
C VAL A 87 0.24 7.00 20.28
N VAL A 88 0.09 5.92 19.53
CA VAL A 88 -0.93 5.78 18.48
C VAL A 88 -1.92 4.72 18.92
N GLU A 89 -3.20 5.05 18.81
CA GLU A 89 -4.31 4.19 19.17
C GLU A 89 -5.22 4.00 17.98
N ALA A 90 -5.70 2.79 17.77
CA ALA A 90 -6.78 2.50 16.83
C ALA A 90 -7.98 2.01 17.64
N LEU A 91 -9.12 2.67 17.47
CA LEU A 91 -10.37 2.33 18.12
C LEU A 91 -11.34 1.78 17.08
N PRO A 92 -11.90 0.57 17.26
CA PRO A 92 -12.92 0.05 16.36
C PRO A 92 -14.21 0.86 16.53
N VAL A 93 -14.79 1.31 15.43
CA VAL A 93 -16.08 2.02 15.40
C VAL A 93 -17.21 1.07 15.04
N THR A 94 -17.04 0.34 13.93
CA THR A 94 -18.08 -0.52 13.37
C THR A 94 -17.47 -1.82 12.85
N GLY A 95 -18.23 -2.91 12.87
CA GLY A 95 -17.83 -4.19 12.30
C GLY A 95 -17.20 -5.17 13.29
N ARG A 96 -17.03 -6.42 12.84
CA ARG A 96 -16.49 -7.53 13.64
C ARG A 96 -14.98 -7.65 13.47
N PHE A 97 -14.24 -6.84 14.22
CA PHE A 97 -12.80 -6.98 14.32
C PHE A 97 -12.40 -8.15 15.23
N ASP A 98 -11.32 -8.83 14.86
CA ASP A 98 -10.62 -9.70 15.80
C ASP A 98 -9.78 -8.84 16.76
N ARG A 99 -10.35 -8.56 17.94
CA ARG A 99 -9.73 -7.72 18.98
C ARG A 99 -8.56 -8.39 19.69
N ALA A 100 -8.33 -9.68 19.48
CA ALA A 100 -7.19 -10.40 20.06
C ALA A 100 -5.96 -10.39 19.12
N ALA A 101 -6.16 -10.09 17.85
CA ALA A 101 -5.08 -10.03 16.87
C ALA A 101 -4.41 -8.65 16.84
N PRO A 102 -3.07 -8.58 16.72
CA PRO A 102 -2.38 -7.32 16.46
C PRO A 102 -2.70 -6.79 15.06
N LEU A 103 -2.67 -5.47 14.90
CA LEU A 103 -2.89 -4.80 13.62
C LEU A 103 -1.63 -4.09 13.14
N ALA A 104 -1.40 -4.10 11.84
CA ALA A 104 -0.38 -3.29 11.19
C ALA A 104 -1.00 -1.97 10.73
N LEU A 105 -0.48 -0.87 11.27
CA LEU A 105 -0.75 0.49 10.81
C LEU A 105 0.42 0.97 9.96
N ARG A 106 0.18 1.19 8.68
CA ARG A 106 1.12 1.83 7.78
C ARG A 106 0.73 3.28 7.56
N LEU A 107 1.66 4.17 7.78
CA LEU A 107 1.54 5.59 7.55
C LEU A 107 2.43 5.93 6.36
N HIS A 108 1.81 6.31 5.25
CA HIS A 108 2.52 6.67 4.03
C HIS A 108 2.63 8.18 3.92
N HIS A 109 3.84 8.67 3.68
CA HIS A 109 4.09 10.07 3.44
C HIS A 109 3.78 10.39 1.97
N PRO A 110 3.01 11.45 1.65
CA PRO A 110 2.55 11.75 0.28
C PRO A 110 3.64 12.03 -0.76
N LEU A 111 4.88 12.33 -0.35
CA LEU A 111 5.97 12.78 -1.23
C LEU A 111 7.28 12.00 -1.00
N ARG A 112 7.35 11.20 0.07
CA ARG A 112 8.61 10.58 0.53
C ARG A 112 8.35 9.18 1.09
N ALA A 113 8.34 8.19 0.21
CA ALA A 113 8.19 6.78 0.62
C ALA A 113 9.28 6.30 1.61
N ALA A 114 10.41 7.00 1.72
CA ALA A 114 11.45 6.71 2.70
C ALA A 114 11.06 7.09 4.15
N GLU A 115 10.06 7.96 4.30
CA GLU A 115 9.52 8.38 5.60
C GLU A 115 8.24 7.60 5.96
N ASP A 116 7.92 6.56 5.20
CA ASP A 116 6.80 5.67 5.50
C ASP A 116 7.07 4.92 6.80
N LEU A 117 6.11 5.00 7.72
CA LEU A 117 6.19 4.35 9.02
C LEU A 117 5.27 3.13 9.03
N SER A 118 5.79 2.00 9.53
CA SER A 118 5.01 0.79 9.75
C SER A 118 5.02 0.48 11.24
N LEU A 119 3.87 0.62 11.87
CA LEU A 119 3.66 0.41 13.29
C LEU A 119 2.82 -0.84 13.50
N ARG A 120 3.23 -1.69 14.43
CA ARG A 120 2.41 -2.82 14.89
C ARG A 120 1.66 -2.40 16.14
N LEU A 121 0.35 -2.24 16.01
CA LEU A 121 -0.57 -1.95 17.11
C LEU A 121 -0.90 -3.24 17.86
N GLN A 122 -0.62 -3.25 19.16
CA GLN A 122 -0.95 -4.37 20.03
C GLN A 122 -2.39 -4.24 20.53
N PRO A 123 -3.13 -5.35 20.66
CA PRO A 123 -4.48 -5.33 21.19
C PRO A 123 -4.50 -4.88 22.65
N THR A 124 -5.50 -4.10 22.99
CA THR A 124 -5.77 -3.53 24.32
C THR A 124 -7.25 -3.70 24.65
N ASP A 125 -7.66 -3.36 25.87
CA ASP A 125 -9.04 -3.52 26.33
C ASP A 125 -10.06 -2.73 25.48
N THR A 126 -9.66 -1.57 24.95
CA THR A 126 -10.54 -0.66 24.19
C THR A 126 -10.27 -0.61 22.69
N GLY A 127 -9.24 -1.29 22.19
CA GLY A 127 -8.81 -1.19 20.80
C GLY A 127 -7.39 -1.68 20.62
N TRP A 128 -6.56 -0.98 19.85
CA TRP A 128 -5.15 -1.31 19.67
C TRP A 128 -4.26 -0.10 19.93
N ARG A 129 -3.04 -0.33 20.42
CA ARG A 129 -2.10 0.72 20.80
C ARG A 129 -0.68 0.38 20.36
N ALA A 130 0.07 1.40 19.91
CA ALA A 130 1.51 1.33 19.65
C ALA A 130 2.18 2.57 20.22
N GLU A 131 3.38 2.42 20.78
CA GLU A 131 4.23 3.54 21.17
C GLU A 131 4.99 4.02 19.95
N ALA A 132 4.63 5.19 19.43
CA ALA A 132 5.27 5.81 18.28
C ALA A 132 5.04 7.31 18.28
N ALA A 133 6.15 8.07 18.21
CA ALA A 133 6.10 9.50 17.99
C ALA A 133 5.89 9.78 16.48
N LEU A 134 4.73 10.34 16.15
CA LEU A 134 4.39 10.76 14.79
C LEU A 134 4.57 12.27 14.64
N ASP A 135 5.22 12.67 13.54
CA ASP A 135 5.24 14.08 13.17
C ASP A 135 3.96 14.44 12.41
N LEU A 136 3.07 15.18 13.07
CA LEU A 136 1.81 15.65 12.50
C LEU A 136 1.96 16.96 11.70
N GLY A 137 3.19 17.32 11.34
CA GLY A 137 3.49 18.50 10.53
C GLY A 137 2.97 18.44 9.09
N HIS A 138 2.56 17.26 8.62
CA HIS A 138 2.09 17.02 7.27
C HIS A 138 0.93 16.01 7.21
N ASP A 139 0.35 15.88 6.02
CA ASP A 139 -0.69 14.90 5.77
C ASP A 139 -0.11 13.48 5.76
N TRP A 140 -0.84 12.54 6.34
CA TRP A 140 -0.51 11.12 6.31
C TRP A 140 -1.63 10.32 5.67
N LEU A 141 -1.26 9.36 4.83
CA LEU A 141 -2.17 8.33 4.36
C LEU A 141 -2.08 7.13 5.31
N LEU A 142 -3.18 6.85 6.00
CA LEU A 142 -3.29 5.76 6.94
C LEU A 142 -3.76 4.51 6.21
N GLN A 143 -3.13 3.39 6.49
CA GLN A 143 -3.56 2.07 6.07
C GLN A 143 -3.52 1.14 7.27
N LEU A 144 -4.69 0.67 7.69
CA LEU A 144 -4.84 -0.26 8.80
C LEU A 144 -5.23 -1.63 8.24
N GLY A 145 -4.57 -2.68 8.70
CA GLY A 145 -4.93 -4.04 8.35
C GLY A 145 -4.33 -5.05 9.31
N PRO A 146 -4.81 -6.30 9.27
CA PRO A 146 -4.19 -7.40 9.97
C PRO A 146 -2.90 -7.84 9.27
N ASP A 147 -2.00 -8.51 10.00
CA ASP A 147 -0.72 -9.01 9.46
C ASP A 147 -0.92 -10.07 8.36
N ASP A 148 -2.08 -10.76 8.33
CA ASP A 148 -2.44 -11.77 7.33
C ASP A 148 -2.99 -11.17 6.02
N GLY A 149 -3.23 -9.85 5.99
CA GLY A 149 -3.80 -9.16 4.82
C GLY A 149 -5.26 -9.50 4.53
N GLY A 150 -6.00 -10.06 5.50
CA GLY A 150 -7.39 -10.48 5.32
C GLY A 150 -8.38 -9.35 5.05
N TRP A 151 -8.07 -8.12 5.48
CA TRP A 151 -8.86 -6.92 5.17
C TRP A 151 -7.98 -5.66 5.21
N ARG A 152 -8.47 -4.55 4.68
CA ARG A 152 -7.74 -3.27 4.71
C ARG A 152 -8.68 -2.09 4.85
N LEU A 153 -8.33 -1.18 5.76
CA LEU A 153 -8.97 0.12 5.93
C LEU A 153 -7.99 1.21 5.53
N ARG A 154 -8.50 2.27 4.91
CA ARG A 154 -7.70 3.42 4.49
C ARG A 154 -8.32 4.68 5.06
N GLY A 155 -7.45 5.60 5.47
CA GLY A 155 -7.83 6.89 6.02
C GLY A 155 -6.82 7.95 5.64
N ARG A 156 -7.19 9.20 5.86
CA ARG A 156 -6.28 10.33 5.71
C ARG A 156 -6.25 11.08 7.03
N LEU A 157 -5.05 11.31 7.55
CA LEU A 157 -4.82 12.18 8.70
C LEU A 157 -4.25 13.50 8.20
N PRO A 158 -5.07 14.57 8.15
CA PRO A 158 -4.58 15.89 7.77
C PRO A 158 -3.55 16.42 8.76
N ARG A 159 -2.66 17.29 8.29
CA ARG A 159 -1.69 17.98 9.15
C ARG A 159 -2.38 18.62 10.36
N GLY A 160 -1.76 18.46 11.53
CA GLY A 160 -2.26 19.00 12.79
C GLY A 160 -3.51 18.32 13.37
N GLN A 161 -4.10 17.32 12.71
CA GLN A 161 -5.15 16.50 13.33
C GLN A 161 -4.53 15.37 14.16
N LEU A 162 -5.18 15.10 15.29
CA LEU A 162 -4.82 14.03 16.23
C LEU A 162 -5.72 12.80 16.07
N ALA A 163 -6.72 12.85 15.19
CA ALA A 163 -7.60 11.71 14.95
C ALA A 163 -8.05 11.69 13.50
N ALA A 164 -8.12 10.50 12.92
CA ALA A 164 -8.67 10.29 11.59
C ALA A 164 -9.47 9.00 11.54
N ARG A 165 -10.51 9.02 10.72
CA ARG A 165 -11.32 7.83 10.44
C ARG A 165 -10.65 7.03 9.31
N ALA A 166 -10.64 5.71 9.49
CA ALA A 166 -10.21 4.73 8.52
C ALA A 166 -11.42 3.86 8.14
N ASP A 167 -11.79 3.92 6.86
CA ASP A 167 -12.95 3.24 6.30
C ASP A 167 -12.51 2.25 5.19
N PRO A 168 -13.36 1.30 4.81
CA PRO A 168 -13.09 0.41 3.68
C PRO A 168 -13.05 1.23 2.39
N ALA A 169 -12.05 1.02 1.54
CA ALA A 169 -11.93 1.76 0.29
C ALA A 169 -13.10 1.50 -0.70
N VAL A 170 -13.92 0.47 -0.46
CA VAL A 170 -15.04 0.05 -1.32
C VAL A 170 -16.41 0.60 -0.86
N GLY A 171 -16.50 1.29 0.28
CA GLY A 171 -17.79 1.70 0.85
C GLY A 171 -18.00 3.21 0.87
N GLY A 172 -18.50 3.77 -0.22
CA GLY A 172 -18.97 5.15 -0.31
C GLY A 172 -20.28 5.25 -1.09
N GLU A 173 -21.23 4.35 -0.83
CA GLU A 173 -22.61 4.55 -1.27
C GLU A 173 -23.21 5.63 -0.36
N SER A 174 -23.30 6.86 -0.88
CA SER A 174 -24.00 7.96 -0.23
C SER A 174 -25.43 7.53 0.12
N PRO A 175 -25.93 7.78 1.34
CA PRO A 175 -27.26 7.35 1.78
C PRO A 175 -28.40 8.20 1.19
N ASP A 176 -28.30 8.62 -0.07
CA ASP A 176 -29.27 9.50 -0.74
C ASP A 176 -30.17 8.76 -1.76
N ASP A 177 -30.10 7.43 -1.82
CA ASP A 177 -31.04 6.60 -2.59
C ASP A 177 -32.17 6.12 -1.66
N ALA A 178 -32.95 7.07 -1.14
CA ALA A 178 -34.27 6.74 -0.62
C ALA A 178 -35.15 6.43 -1.84
N PRO A 179 -35.79 5.24 -1.94
CA PRO A 179 -36.74 4.99 -3.00
C PRO A 179 -37.89 5.98 -2.85
N ASP A 180 -38.05 6.86 -3.85
CA ASP A 180 -39.22 7.71 -4.01
C ASP A 180 -40.45 6.79 -4.08
N ALA A 181 -41.12 6.66 -2.94
CA ALA A 181 -42.35 5.89 -2.84
C ALA A 181 -43.43 6.66 -3.60
N PRO A 182 -44.10 6.06 -4.59
CA PRO A 182 -45.25 6.71 -5.19
C PRO A 182 -46.36 6.84 -4.13
N ALA A 183 -46.70 8.08 -3.79
CA ALA A 183 -47.83 8.45 -2.95
C ALA A 183 -49.17 7.94 -3.56
N PRO A 184 -50.21 7.69 -2.73
CA PRO A 184 -51.41 6.93 -3.11
C PRO A 184 -52.34 7.62 -4.11
#